data_AF-A0A967G6W9-F1
#
_entry.id   AF-A0A967G6W9-F1
#
_cell.length_a   1.000
_cell.length_b   1.000
_cell.length_c   1.000
_cell.angle_alpha   90.00
_cell.angle_beta   90.00
_cell.angle_gamma   90.00
#
_symmetry.space_group_name_H-M   'P 1'
#
loop_
_entity.id
_entity.type
_entity.pdbx_description
1 polymer ?
#
loop_
_entity_poly.entity_id
_entity_poly.type
_entity_poly.pdbx_seq_one_letter_code
_entity_poly.pdbx_strand_id
1 'polypeptide(L)' 'MTKKRDSSQDITEEMSEEEIRMSGIYDTYYSNYRCRDCGYEAKVEDIVVDSFPPSPRSKHRMPELQCFCGGDLCYVEDL' A
#
# COMPACT_ATOMS: atom_id res chain seq x y z
N MET A 1 42.19 7.90 -16.51
CA MET A 1 40.81 7.77 -17.02
C MET A 1 39.88 7.53 -15.83
N THR A 2 38.73 8.18 -15.88
CA THR A 2 37.77 8.46 -14.79
C THR A 2 37.01 7.23 -14.26
N LYS A 3 37.08 7.04 -12.94
CA LYS A 3 35.97 6.94 -11.95
C LYS A 3 34.64 6.34 -12.46
N LYS A 4 34.20 5.21 -11.89
CA LYS A 4 32.77 4.93 -11.59
C LYS A 4 32.63 4.19 -10.27
N ARG A 5 32.00 4.89 -9.32
CA ARG A 5 31.44 4.40 -8.06
C ARG A 5 30.19 3.58 -8.40
N ASP A 6 29.83 2.62 -7.56
CA ASP A 6 28.47 2.59 -7.05
C ASP A 6 28.47 1.99 -5.65
N SER A 7 28.25 2.88 -4.69
CA SER A 7 28.08 2.62 -3.27
C SER A 7 26.58 2.62 -3.02
N SER A 8 25.94 1.46 -3.05
CA SER A 8 24.61 1.31 -2.45
C SER A 8 24.84 1.10 -0.95
N GLN A 9 24.89 2.21 -0.23
CA GLN A 9 24.97 2.22 1.23
C GLN A 9 23.59 1.90 1.80
N ASP A 10 23.53 0.76 2.47
CA ASP A 10 22.56 0.40 3.50
C ASP A 10 22.65 1.46 4.61
N ILE A 11 21.67 2.37 4.67
CA ILE A 11 21.55 3.39 5.72
C ILE A 11 20.12 3.39 6.25
N THR A 12 19.82 2.42 7.10
CA THR A 12 18.66 2.48 8.00
C THR A 12 19.17 2.30 9.43
N GLU A 13 19.99 3.26 9.87
CA GLU A 13 20.26 3.50 11.29
C GLU A 13 19.46 4.73 11.73
N GLU A 14 18.44 4.47 12.54
CA GLU A 14 17.84 5.36 13.56
C GLU A 14 17.48 6.79 13.11
N MET A 15 16.62 6.93 12.12
CA MET A 15 15.93 8.21 11.89
C MET A 15 14.82 8.41 12.92
N SER A 16 14.81 9.58 13.55
CA SER A 16 13.73 10.00 14.45
C SER A 16 12.41 10.16 13.68
N GLU A 17 11.28 9.88 14.32
CA GLU A 17 9.93 10.03 13.73
C GLU A 17 9.69 11.45 13.15
N GLU A 18 10.41 12.44 13.68
CA GLU A 18 10.38 13.85 13.29
C GLU A 18 11.13 14.09 11.96
N GLU A 19 12.25 13.41 11.73
CA GLU A 19 12.99 13.48 10.47
C GLU A 19 12.31 12.72 9.34
N ILE A 20 11.58 11.63 9.65
CA ILE A 20 10.74 10.90 8.69
C ILE A 20 9.62 11.82 8.17
N ARG A 21 9.00 12.62 9.07
CA ARG A 21 7.99 13.62 8.69
C ARG A 21 8.53 14.76 7.81
N MET A 22 9.79 15.15 8.01
CA MET A 22 10.45 16.26 7.27
C MET A 22 11.12 15.80 5.97
N SER A 23 11.44 14.51 5.85
CA SER A 23 12.07 13.91 4.65
C SER A 23 11.05 13.41 3.62
N GLY A 24 9.77 13.32 3.98
CA GLY A 24 8.73 12.80 3.08
C GLY A 24 8.88 11.32 2.79
N ILE A 25 9.63 10.59 3.63
CA ILE A 25 9.71 9.13 3.59
C ILE A 25 8.44 8.64 4.27
N TYR A 26 7.32 8.66 3.54
CA TYR A 26 6.10 8.02 4.01
C TYR A 26 6.37 6.52 4.03
N ASP A 27 6.23 5.88 5.19
CA ASP A 27 6.07 4.43 5.23
C ASP A 27 4.83 4.10 4.40
N THR A 28 5.03 3.66 3.16
CA THR A 28 3.93 3.26 2.31
C THR A 28 3.40 1.94 2.84
N TYR A 29 2.35 2.02 3.65
CA TYR A 29 1.59 0.85 4.06
C TYR A 29 0.79 0.32 2.87
N TYR A 30 0.77 -1.00 2.73
CA TYR A 30 0.02 -1.69 1.69
C TYR A 30 -1.00 -2.62 2.34
N SER A 31 -2.25 -2.50 1.92
CA SER A 31 -3.33 -3.40 2.27
C SER A 31 -3.53 -4.43 1.17
N ASN A 32 -3.71 -5.70 1.55
CA ASN A 32 -3.94 -6.78 0.59
C ASN A 32 -5.43 -6.88 0.26
N TYR A 33 -5.72 -6.90 -1.04
CA TYR A 33 -7.06 -6.99 -1.59
C TYR A 33 -7.17 -8.20 -2.52
N ARG A 34 -8.36 -8.79 -2.60
CA ARG A 34 -8.64 -9.92 -3.47
C ARG A 34 -10.03 -9.82 -4.10
N CYS A 35 -10.10 -10.13 -5.39
CA CYS A 35 -11.35 -10.12 -6.13
C CYS A 35 -12.17 -11.36 -5.79
N ARG A 36 -13.46 -11.16 -5.44
CA ARG A 36 -14.39 -12.27 -5.17
C ARG A 36 -14.68 -13.12 -6.40
N ASP A 37 -14.72 -12.51 -7.57
CA ASP A 37 -15.19 -13.18 -8.80
C ASP A 37 -14.07 -13.91 -9.54
N CYS A 38 -12.95 -13.25 -9.80
CA CYS A 38 -11.84 -13.84 -10.56
C CYS A 38 -10.65 -14.30 -9.70
N GLY A 39 -10.65 -13.99 -8.40
CA GLY A 39 -9.58 -14.36 -7.48
C GLY A 39 -8.29 -13.55 -7.60
N TYR A 40 -8.26 -12.49 -8.41
CA TYR A 40 -7.11 -11.59 -8.56
C TYR A 40 -6.71 -10.95 -7.22
N GLU A 41 -5.43 -10.96 -6.88
CA GLU A 41 -4.89 -10.34 -5.67
C GLU A 41 -4.11 -9.07 -6.03
N ALA A 42 -4.31 -8.02 -5.24
CA ALA A 42 -3.65 -6.73 -5.41
C ALA A 42 -3.16 -6.19 -4.07
N LYS A 43 -2.01 -5.51 -4.09
CA LYS A 43 -1.53 -4.71 -2.97
C LYS A 43 -1.89 -3.26 -3.24
N VAL A 44 -2.70 -2.68 -2.36
CA VAL A 44 -3.22 -1.32 -2.50
C VAL A 44 -2.56 -0.44 -1.45
N GLU A 45 -2.01 0.68 -1.88
CA GLU A 45 -1.39 1.65 -0.98
C GLU A 45 -2.42 2.29 -0.06
N ASP A 46 -2.03 2.58 1.18
CA ASP A 46 -2.91 3.15 2.19
C ASP A 46 -3.47 4.52 1.77
N ILE A 47 -2.68 5.32 1.04
CA ILE A 47 -3.15 6.58 0.46
C ILE A 47 -4.34 6.38 -0.50
N VAL A 48 -4.38 5.26 -1.22
CA VAL A 48 -5.48 4.91 -2.12
C VAL A 48 -6.65 4.43 -1.28
N VAL A 49 -6.41 3.57 -0.29
CA VAL A 49 -7.43 3.07 0.65
C VAL A 49 -8.16 4.22 1.34
N ASP A 50 -7.43 5.18 1.90
CA ASP A 50 -7.95 6.35 2.60
C ASP A 50 -8.69 7.34 1.67
N SER A 51 -8.41 7.29 0.38
CA SER A 51 -9.08 8.15 -0.62
C SER A 51 -10.51 7.70 -0.91
N PHE A 52 -10.89 6.46 -0.55
CA PHE A 52 -12.21 5.91 -0.81
C PHE A 52 -13.02 5.73 0.48
N PRO A 53 -14.36 5.92 0.43
CA PRO A 53 -15.19 5.67 1.58
C PRO A 53 -15.18 4.18 1.97
N PRO A 54 -15.24 3.86 3.27
CA PRO A 54 -15.26 2.47 3.73
C PRO A 54 -16.50 1.74 3.21
N SER A 55 -16.33 0.47 2.84
CA SER A 55 -17.47 -0.38 2.45
C SER A 55 -18.32 -0.69 3.69
N PRO A 56 -19.66 -0.64 3.60
CA PRO A 56 -20.55 -1.10 4.66
C PRO A 56 -20.44 -2.61 4.93
N ARG A 57 -19.82 -3.38 4.03
CA ARG A 57 -19.63 -4.83 4.16
C ARG A 57 -18.31 -5.18 4.83
N SER A 58 -17.35 -4.24 4.89
CA SER A 58 -16.06 -4.42 5.54
C SER A 58 -16.19 -4.27 7.06
N LYS A 59 -15.63 -5.22 7.82
CA LYS A 59 -15.51 -5.11 9.29
C LYS A 59 -14.33 -4.21 9.68
N HIS A 60 -13.36 -4.09 8.78
CA HIS A 60 -12.12 -3.33 8.98
C HIS A 60 -12.21 -1.89 8.49
N ARG A 61 -13.42 -1.44 8.08
CA ARG A 61 -13.63 -0.12 7.45
C ARG A 61 -12.76 0.10 6.22
N MET A 62 -12.51 -0.97 5.48
CA MET A 62 -11.80 -0.93 4.20
C MET A 62 -12.79 -0.65 3.07
N PRO A 63 -12.44 0.16 2.06
CA PRO A 63 -13.25 0.37 0.87
C PRO A 63 -13.40 -0.92 0.04
N GLU A 64 -14.41 -0.95 -0.82
CA GLU A 64 -14.49 -1.93 -1.92
C GLU A 64 -13.98 -1.25 -3.19
N LEU A 65 -13.02 -1.89 -3.86
CA LEU A 65 -12.42 -1.37 -5.09
C LEU A 65 -12.91 -2.18 -6.28
N GLN A 66 -12.81 -1.62 -7.49
CA GLN A 66 -13.22 -2.34 -8.69
C GLN A 66 -12.05 -3.13 -9.28
N CYS A 67 -12.25 -4.42 -9.51
CA CYS A 67 -11.32 -5.27 -10.25
C CYS A 67 -11.46 -5.06 -11.77
N PHE A 68 -10.39 -5.30 -12.53
CA PHE A 68 -10.40 -5.23 -14.00
C PHE A 68 -11.37 -6.20 -14.68
N CYS A 69 -11.77 -7.27 -13.99
CA CYS A 69 -12.81 -8.18 -14.50
C CYS A 69 -14.24 -7.62 -14.38
N GLY A 70 -14.40 -6.44 -13.77
CA GLY A 70 -15.69 -5.83 -13.43
C GLY A 70 -16.25 -6.25 -12.06
N GLY A 71 -15.59 -7.18 -11.38
CA GLY A 71 -15.96 -7.68 -10.06
C GLY A 71 -15.47 -6.80 -8.90
N ASP A 72 -15.87 -7.18 -7.70
CA ASP A 72 -15.53 -6.46 -6.47
C ASP A 72 -14.20 -6.97 -5.89
N LEU A 73 -13.27 -6.04 -5.68
CA LEU A 73 -11.99 -6.26 -5.02
C LEU A 73 -12.14 -5.87 -3.55
N CYS A 74 -12.13 -6.88 -2.66
CA CYS A 74 -12.37 -6.72 -1.24
C CYS A 74 -11.09 -6.90 -0.43
N TYR A 75 -11.02 -6.30 0.75
CA TYR A 75 -9.92 -6.54 1.68
C TYR A 75 -9.85 -8.03 2.05
N VAL A 76 -8.64 -8.60 2.04
CA VAL A 76 -8.44 -10.05 2.19
C VAL A 76 -8.97 -10.57 3.54
N GLU A 77 -8.89 -9.76 4.61
CA GLU A 77 -9.37 -10.18 5.94
C GLU A 77 -10.90 -10.08 6.10
N ASP A 78 -11.61 -9.50 5.13
CA ASP A 78 -13.07 -9.42 5.07
C ASP A 78 -13.72 -10.49 4.16
N LEU A 79 -12.91 -11.39 3.59
CA LEU A 79 -13.34 -12.51 2.74
C LEU A 79 -13.47 -13.80 3.55
#